data_AF-A0A920QCW4-F1
#
_entry.id   AF-A0A920QCW4-F1
#
_cell.length_a   1.000
_cell.length_b   1.000
_cell.length_c   1.000
_cell.angle_alpha   90.00
_cell.angle_beta   90.00
_cell.angle_gamma   90.00
#
_symmetry.space_group_name_H-M   'P 1'
#
loop_
_entity.id
_entity.type
_entity.pdbx_description
1 polymer ?
#
loop_
_entity_poly.entity_id
_entity_poly.type
_entity_poly.pdbx_seq_one_letter_code
_entity_poly.pdbx_strand_id
1 'polypeptide(L)' 'MIDHYGTTNPAEFFATATEAFFEKPRQLKKKRPELYEELRSYYKQDPVTWHGSRHY' A
#
# COMPACT_ATOMS: atom_id res chain seq x y z
N MET A 1 19.58 -20.75 11.10
CA MET A 1 20.13 -19.69 11.97
C MET A 1 19.18 -18.51 11.83
N ILE A 2 18.14 -18.53 12.65
CA ILE A 2 17.19 -17.43 12.81
C ILE A 2 17.75 -16.61 13.97
N ASP A 3 17.69 -15.28 13.82
CA ASP A 3 17.75 -14.22 14.84
C ASP A 3 18.85 -13.17 14.57
N HIS A 4 18.51 -12.14 13.78
CA HIS A 4 19.04 -10.75 13.81
C HIS A 4 18.58 -9.92 12.59
N TYR A 5 17.28 -9.86 12.28
CA TYR A 5 16.72 -8.72 11.51
C TYR A 5 15.56 -8.07 12.29
N GLY A 6 15.68 -8.09 13.62
CA GLY A 6 14.78 -7.43 14.58
C GLY A 6 14.94 -5.92 14.66
N THR A 7 15.04 -5.25 13.51
CA THR A 7 14.81 -3.80 13.39
C THR A 7 13.91 -3.60 12.19
N THR A 8 12.60 -3.59 12.42
CA THR A 8 11.54 -3.05 11.55
C THR A 8 12.02 -2.75 10.13
N ASN A 9 12.21 -3.79 9.31
CA ASN A 9 12.92 -3.61 8.05
C ASN A 9 12.05 -2.70 7.17
N PRO A 10 12.49 -1.48 6.80
CA PRO A 10 11.67 -0.56 6.03
C PRO A 10 11.23 -1.18 4.70
N ALA A 11 11.99 -2.16 4.18
CA ALA A 11 11.63 -2.98 3.04
C ALA A 11 10.36 -3.84 3.27
N GLU A 12 10.22 -4.48 4.44
CA GLU A 12 9.02 -5.27 4.76
C GLU A 12 7.80 -4.37 4.95
N PHE A 13 7.98 -3.22 5.64
CA PHE A 13 6.91 -2.23 5.76
C PHE A 13 6.46 -1.72 4.40
N PHE A 14 7.42 -1.41 3.52
CA PHE A 14 7.11 -0.95 2.16
C PHE A 14 6.42 -2.04 1.34
N ALA A 15 6.89 -3.29 1.40
CA ALA A 15 6.26 -4.42 0.72
C ALA A 15 4.79 -4.59 1.16
N THR A 16 4.54 -4.66 2.48
CA THR A 16 3.18 -4.79 3.01
C THR A 16 2.30 -3.58 2.69
N ALA A 17 2.86 -2.36 2.72
CA ALA A 17 2.13 -1.15 2.36
C ALA A 17 1.74 -1.15 0.87
N THR A 18 2.63 -1.59 0.00
CA THR A 18 2.38 -1.77 -1.44
C THR A 18 1.35 -2.85 -1.70
N GLU A 19 1.42 -4.00 -1.02
CA GLU A 19 0.40 -5.05 -1.10
C GLU A 19 -0.98 -4.51 -0.69
N ALA A 20 -1.06 -3.81 0.46
CA ALA A 20 -2.31 -3.20 0.92
C ALA A 20 -2.83 -2.11 -0.04
N PHE A 21 -1.93 -1.38 -0.72
CA PHE A 21 -2.29 -0.35 -1.69
C PHE A 21 -2.95 -0.93 -2.94
N PHE A 22 -2.46 -2.05 -3.48
CA PHE A 22 -3.05 -2.69 -4.65
C PHE A 22 -4.22 -3.63 -4.31
N GLU A 23 -4.13 -4.39 -3.21
CA GLU A 23 -5.16 -5.35 -2.83
C GLU A 23 -6.38 -4.69 -2.18
N LYS A 24 -6.14 -3.75 -1.25
CA LYS A 24 -7.19 -3.13 -0.41
C LYS A 24 -7.01 -1.60 -0.28
N PRO A 25 -6.94 -0.87 -1.42
CA PRO A 25 -6.67 0.57 -1.44
C PRO A 25 -7.61 1.39 -0.56
N ARG A 26 -8.91 1.04 -0.54
CA ARG A 26 -9.93 1.74 0.27
C ARG A 26 -9.71 1.58 1.77
N GLN A 27 -9.28 0.40 2.22
CA GLN A 27 -9.02 0.15 3.63
C GLN A 27 -7.73 0.83 4.08
N LEU A 28 -6.70 0.82 3.22
CA LEU A 28 -5.45 1.54 3.48
C LEU A 28 -5.71 3.05 3.63
N LYS A 29 -6.44 3.66 2.68
CA LYS A 29 -6.83 5.08 2.75
C LYS A 29 -7.64 5.42 4.01
N LYS A 30 -8.53 4.54 4.46
CA LYS A 30 -9.33 4.77 5.68
C LYS A 30 -8.49 4.69 6.96
N LYS A 31 -7.57 3.73 7.04
CA LYS A 31 -6.75 3.50 8.25
C LYS A 31 -5.53 4.43 8.31
N ARG A 32 -4.92 4.73 7.17
CA ARG A 32 -3.68 5.51 7.03
C ARG A 32 -3.74 6.36 5.75
N PRO A 33 -4.52 7.45 5.74
CA PRO A 33 -4.66 8.30 4.55
C PRO A 33 -3.34 8.91 4.10
N GLU A 34 -2.47 9.30 5.03
CA GLU A 34 -1.16 9.89 4.72
C GLU A 34 -0.25 8.91 3.95
N LEU A 35 -0.20 7.65 4.39
CA LEU A 35 0.56 6.61 3.70
C LEU A 35 -0.01 6.29 2.31
N TYR A 36 -1.34 6.31 2.18
CA TYR A 36 -1.99 6.11 0.89
C TYR A 36 -1.63 7.22 -0.11
N GLU A 37 -1.66 8.49 0.33
CA GLU A 37 -1.31 9.62 -0.53
C GLU A 37 0.17 9.59 -0.94
N GLU A 38 1.08 9.20 -0.04
CA GLU A 38 2.51 9.00 -0.38
C GLU A 38 2.70 7.91 -1.42
N LEU A 39 2.07 6.74 -1.25
CA LEU A 39 2.14 5.65 -2.22
C LEU A 39 1.47 6.01 -3.54
N ARG A 40 0.36 6.75 -3.50
CA ARG A 40 -0.31 7.28 -4.69
C ARG A 40 0.58 8.26 -5.45
N SER A 41 1.28 9.14 -4.75
CA SER A 41 2.25 10.07 -5.35
C SER A 41 3.45 9.32 -5.94
N TYR A 42 3.98 8.33 -5.21
CA TYR A 42 5.11 7.49 -5.62
C TYR A 42 4.80 6.67 -6.87
N TYR A 43 3.68 5.93 -6.86
CA TYR A 43 3.26 5.08 -7.98
C TYR A 43 2.50 5.83 -9.08
N LYS A 44 2.11 7.09 -8.84
CA LYS A 44 1.26 7.93 -9.71
C LYS A 44 -0.02 7.23 -10.19
N GLN A 45 -0.53 6.31 -9.39
CA GLN A 45 -1.69 5.47 -9.69
C GLN A 45 -2.71 5.60 -8.57
N ASP A 46 -4.00 5.54 -8.90
CA ASP A 46 -5.07 5.52 -7.89
C ASP A 46 -5.86 4.21 -8.00
N PRO A 47 -5.43 3.13 -7.32
CA PRO A 47 -6.13 1.84 -7.35
C PRO A 47 -7.52 1.90 -6.71
N VAL A 48 -7.85 2.92 -5.90
CA VAL A 48 -9.24 3.16 -5.47
C VAL A 48 -10.17 3.37 -6.68
N THR A 49 -9.71 4.08 -7.73
CA THR A 49 -10.50 4.32 -8.95
C THR A 49 -10.65 3.09 -9.85
N TRP A 50 -9.72 2.13 -9.80
CA TRP A 50 -9.74 0.93 -10.67
C TRP A 50 -10.95 0.03 -10.43
N HIS A 51 -11.40 -0.10 -9.19
CA HIS A 51 -12.61 -0.86 -8.86
C HIS A 51 -13.91 -0.23 -9.37
N GLY A 52 -13.86 0.95 -9.99
CA GLY A 52 -14.99 1.58 -10.70
C GLY A 52 -15.04 1.26 -12.20
N SER A 53 -13.99 0.64 -12.77
CA SER A 53 -13.82 0.48 -14.22
C SER A 53 -14.17 -0.93 -14.74
N ARG A 54 -15.16 -1.60 -14.14
CA ARG A 54 -15.68 -2.88 -14.66
C ARG A 54 -17.00 -2.73 -15.41
N HIS A 55 -17.15 -1.65 -16.17
CA HIS A 55 -18.31 -1.47 -17.03
C HIS A 55 -17.92 -0.77 -18.35
N TYR A 56 -17.47 -1.58 -19.31
CA TYR A 56 -17.80 -1.41 -20.72
C TYR A 56 -17.87 -2.79 -21.37
#